data_AF-K2BKY4-F1
#
_entry.id   AF-K2BKY4-F1
#
_cell.length_a   1.000
_cell.length_b   1.000
_cell.length_c   1.000
_cell.angle_alpha   90.00
_cell.angle_beta   90.00
_cell.angle_gamma   90.00
#
_symmetry.space_group_name_H-M   'P 1'
#
loop_
_entity.id
_entity.type
_entity.pdbx_description
1 polymer ?
#
loop_
_entity_poly.entity_id
_entity_poly.type
_entity_poly.pdbx_seq_one_letter_code
_entity_poly.pdbx_strand_id
1 'polypeptide(L)'
;MRFSFKLDERKFRAMLHLHDYHNEKKIMIFWSDLTQIPISQFSKSYKKPHTGKRKREGYPGSTRIRYYYSKIALELRTIYNTFADSLGL
;
A
#
# COMPACT_ATOMS: atom_id res chain seq x y z
N MET A 1 -8.38 8.43 -2.06
CA MET A 1 -7.18 9.30 -2.06
C MET A 1 -6.92 9.94 -3.41
N ARG A 2 -6.58 9.21 -4.48
CA ARG A 2 -6.22 9.79 -5.80
C ARG A 2 -7.28 10.72 -6.41
N PHE A 3 -8.57 10.43 -6.16
CA PHE A 3 -9.69 11.27 -6.61
C PHE A 3 -10.12 12.35 -5.62
N SER A 4 -9.61 12.32 -4.40
CA SER A 4 -10.12 13.15 -3.28
C SER A 4 -9.13 14.22 -2.82
N PHE A 5 -7.84 14.04 -3.11
CA PHE A 5 -6.77 14.94 -2.70
C PHE A 5 -5.86 15.24 -3.88
N LYS A 6 -5.27 16.43 -3.88
CA LYS A 6 -4.13 16.73 -4.77
C LYS A 6 -2.91 16.01 -4.24
N LEU A 7 -2.44 15.00 -4.97
CA LEU A 7 -1.33 14.14 -4.57
C LEU A 7 -0.07 14.42 -5.37
N ASP A 8 1.08 14.23 -4.73
CA ASP A 8 2.39 14.15 -5.40
C ASP A 8 2.77 12.68 -5.53
N GLU A 9 2.70 12.14 -6.75
CA GLU A 9 2.97 10.73 -7.04
C GLU A 9 4.33 10.24 -6.54
N ARG A 10 5.31 11.16 -6.46
CA ARG A 10 6.68 10.87 -6.00
C ARG A 10 6.74 10.57 -4.51
N LYS A 11 5.69 10.82 -3.73
CA LYS A 11 5.61 10.55 -2.29
C LYS A 11 5.07 9.16 -1.94
N PHE A 12 4.52 8.45 -2.92
CA PHE A 12 4.09 7.07 -2.69
C PHE A 12 5.28 6.15 -2.46
N ARG A 13 5.17 5.25 -1.49
CA ARG A 13 6.12 4.16 -1.28
C ARG A 13 5.36 2.85 -1.15
N ALA A 14 5.81 1.84 -1.87
CA ALA A 14 5.25 0.49 -1.80
C ALA A 14 6.23 -0.45 -1.10
N MET A 15 5.72 -1.50 -0.45
CA MET A 15 6.51 -2.58 0.11
C MET A 15 5.75 -3.88 -0.08
N LEU A 16 6.39 -4.87 -0.69
CA LEU A 16 5.77 -6.18 -0.88
C LEU A 16 5.91 -7.03 0.37
N HIS A 17 4.86 -7.79 0.68
CA HIS A 17 4.87 -8.84 1.68
C HIS A 17 4.88 -10.17 0.93
N LEU A 18 6.01 -10.86 0.96
CA LEU A 18 6.29 -12.02 0.13
C LEU A 18 6.55 -13.26 0.99
N HIS A 19 6.13 -14.41 0.50
CA HIS A 19 6.58 -15.71 1.00
C HIS A 19 7.81 -16.19 0.20
N ASP A 20 8.49 -17.22 0.69
CA ASP A 20 9.77 -17.66 0.09
C ASP A 20 9.60 -18.24 -1.31
N TYR A 21 8.42 -18.79 -1.61
CA TYR A 21 8.08 -19.34 -2.92
C TYR A 21 7.68 -18.27 -3.96
N HIS A 22 7.65 -16.99 -3.59
CA HIS A 22 7.30 -15.92 -4.51
C HIS A 22 8.50 -15.44 -5.34
N ASN A 23 8.27 -15.23 -6.63
CA ASN A 23 9.21 -14.48 -7.48
C ASN A 23 9.00 -12.97 -7.26
N GLU A 24 9.90 -12.37 -6.48
CA GLU A 24 9.83 -10.96 -6.10
C GLU A 24 9.79 -10.01 -7.29
N LYS A 25 10.61 -10.24 -8.33
CA LYS A 25 10.64 -9.37 -9.51
C LYS A 25 9.31 -9.39 -10.26
N LYS A 26 8.74 -10.58 -10.49
CA LYS A 26 7.44 -10.71 -11.18
C LYS A 26 6.32 -10.02 -10.40
N ILE A 27 6.29 -10.21 -9.09
CA ILE A 27 5.27 -9.60 -8.23
C ILE A 27 5.44 -8.08 -8.14
N MET A 28 6.68 -7.59 -8.09
CA MET A 28 6.96 -6.16 -8.10
C MET A 28 6.50 -5.49 -9.38
N ILE A 29 6.72 -6.11 -10.55
CA ILE A 29 6.20 -5.62 -11.82
C ILE A 29 4.66 -5.61 -11.80
N PHE A 30 4.03 -6.72 -11.39
CA PHE A 30 2.57 -6.78 -11.26
C PHE A 30 2.00 -5.64 -10.41
N TRP A 31 2.57 -5.37 -9.23
CA TRP A 31 2.09 -4.29 -8.37
C TRP A 31 2.46 -2.89 -8.90
N SER A 32 3.60 -2.74 -9.57
CA SER A 32 3.97 -1.49 -10.25
C SER A 32 2.94 -1.14 -11.31
N ASP A 33 2.59 -2.10 -12.17
CA ASP A 33 1.60 -1.93 -13.24
C ASP A 33 0.20 -1.67 -12.68
N LEU A 34 -0.21 -2.41 -11.64
CA LEU A 34 -1.54 -2.23 -11.04
C LEU A 34 -1.69 -0.88 -10.31
N THR A 35 -0.65 -0.42 -9.62
CA THR A 35 -0.74 0.75 -8.73
C THR A 35 -0.22 2.04 -9.37
N GLN A 36 0.45 1.91 -10.52
CA GLN A 36 1.17 2.97 -11.22
C GLN A 36 2.28 3.61 -10.37
N ILE A 37 2.74 2.92 -9.32
CA ILE A 37 3.88 3.34 -8.51
C ILE A 37 5.14 2.77 -9.19
N PRO A 38 6.14 3.60 -9.53
CA PRO A 38 7.33 3.09 -10.20
C PRO A 38 8.13 2.18 -9.27
N ILE A 39 8.80 1.18 -9.85
CA ILE A 39 9.64 0.21 -9.12
C ILE A 39 10.68 0.91 -8.22
N SER A 40 11.21 2.07 -8.63
CA SER A 40 12.14 2.89 -7.83
C SER A 40 11.56 3.40 -6.50
N GLN A 41 10.24 3.39 -6.35
CA GLN A 41 9.52 3.76 -5.13
C GLN A 41 9.12 2.54 -4.27
N PHE A 42 9.54 1.33 -4.65
CA PHE A 42 9.38 0.14 -3.82
C PHE A 42 10.53 0.05 -2.81
N SER A 43 10.19 -0.06 -1.54
CA SER A 43 11.13 -0.36 -0.45
C SER A 43 11.44 -1.85 -0.41
N LYS A 44 12.49 -2.23 0.34
CA LYS A 44 12.85 -3.63 0.58
C LYS A 44 11.63 -4.46 0.99
N SER A 45 11.38 -5.56 0.27
CA SER A 45 10.28 -6.46 0.55
C SER A 45 10.41 -7.11 1.93
N TYR A 46 9.26 -7.32 2.57
CA TYR A 46 9.16 -8.08 3.81
C TYR A 46 8.92 -9.55 3.51
N LYS A 47 9.79 -10.43 4.02
CA LYS A 47 9.63 -11.89 3.95
C LYS A 47 8.73 -12.34 5.08
N LYS A 48 7.51 -12.73 4.76
CA LYS A 48 6.49 -13.16 5.71
C LYS A 48 6.67 -14.65 6.03
N PRO A 49 6.86 -15.02 7.30
CA PRO A 49 6.95 -16.42 7.69
C PRO A 49 5.66 -17.17 7.34
N HIS A 50 5.80 -18.44 6.98
CA HIS A 50 4.68 -19.31 6.66
C HIS A 50 4.90 -20.74 7.16
N THR A 51 3.82 -21.43 7.50
CA THR A 51 3.86 -22.86 7.90
C THR A 51 3.97 -23.81 6.71
N GLY A 52 3.92 -23.30 5.48
CA GLY A 52 3.97 -24.11 4.25
C GLY A 52 2.69 -24.90 3.93
N LYS A 53 1.75 -25.03 4.90
CA LYS A 53 0.50 -25.79 4.77
C LYS A 53 -0.51 -25.17 3.80
N ARG A 54 -0.52 -23.84 3.69
CA ARG A 54 -1.41 -23.10 2.79
C ARG A 54 -0.56 -22.28 1.83
N LYS A 55 -0.47 -22.76 0.59
CA LYS A 55 0.10 -22.02 -0.53
C LYS A 55 -1.01 -21.79 -1.54
N ARG A 56 -1.17 -20.53 -1.97
CA ARG A 56 -2.09 -20.17 -3.03
C ARG A 56 -1.27 -19.91 -4.29
N GLU A 57 -1.36 -20.83 -5.25
CA GLU A 57 -0.70 -20.68 -6.53
C GLU A 57 -1.23 -19.43 -7.27
N GLY A 58 -0.33 -18.72 -7.94
CA GLY A 58 -0.67 -17.48 -8.65
C GLY A 58 -0.98 -16.26 -7.77
N TYR A 59 -0.94 -16.38 -6.43
CA TYR A 59 -1.20 -15.24 -5.55
C TYR A 59 -0.03 -14.22 -5.57
N PRO A 60 -0.24 -12.95 -5.94
CA PRO A 60 0.83 -11.96 -6.06
C PRO A 60 1.25 -11.35 -4.71
N GLY A 61 1.02 -12.04 -3.59
CA GLY A 61 1.27 -11.49 -2.26
C GLY A 61 0.37 -10.28 -1.94
N SER A 62 0.79 -9.50 -0.95
CA SER A 62 0.15 -8.21 -0.60
C SER A 62 1.17 -7.09 -0.75
N THR A 63 0.71 -5.89 -1.10
CA THR A 63 1.54 -4.68 -1.05
C THR A 63 1.02 -3.73 0.02
N ARG A 64 1.95 -3.08 0.73
CA ARG A 64 1.65 -1.96 1.64
C ARG A 64 2.04 -0.67 0.95
N ILE A 65 1.06 0.21 0.73
CA ILE A 65 1.27 1.55 0.16
C ILE A 65 1.25 2.58 1.28
N ARG A 66 2.25 3.46 1.30
CA ARG A 66 2.34 4.62 2.19
C ARG A 66 2.41 5.88 1.37
N TYR A 67 1.74 6.93 1.83
CA TYR A 67 1.85 8.27 1.26
C TYR A 67 2.39 9.21 2.34
N TYR A 68 3.65 9.62 2.22
CA TYR A 68 4.35 10.39 3.25
C TYR A 68 4.03 11.88 3.18
N TYR A 69 2.83 12.25 3.62
CA TYR A 69 2.44 13.64 3.77
C TYR A 69 1.48 13.82 4.94
N SER A 70 1.99 14.39 6.04
CA SER A 70 1.24 14.57 7.29
C SER A 70 -0.03 15.41 7.12
N LYS A 71 -0.02 16.37 6.18
CA LYS A 71 -1.19 17.23 5.91
C LYS A 71 -2.42 16.42 5.52
N ILE A 72 -2.29 15.39 4.68
CA ILE A 72 -3.45 14.54 4.31
C ILE A 72 -3.97 13.75 5.51
N ALA A 73 -3.08 13.26 6.38
CA ALA A 73 -3.51 12.57 7.58
C ALA A 73 -4.28 13.51 8.52
N LEU A 74 -3.84 14.77 8.63
CA LEU A 74 -4.53 15.80 9.40
C LEU A 74 -5.89 16.14 8.78
N GLU A 75 -5.95 16.38 7.47
CA GLU A 75 -7.19 16.66 6.74
C GLU A 75 -8.21 15.52 6.89
N LEU A 76 -7.78 14.27 6.72
CA LEU A 76 -8.64 13.09 6.93
C LEU A 76 -9.18 13.03 8.36
N ARG A 77 -8.34 13.31 9.36
CA ARG A 77 -8.75 13.35 10.76
C ARG A 77 -9.77 14.45 11.02
N THR A 78 -9.55 15.64 10.47
CA THR A 78 -10.50 16.76 10.59
C THR A 78 -11.84 16.40 9.96
N ILE A 79 -11.85 15.86 8.73
CA ILE A 79 -13.07 15.43 8.04
C ILE A 79 -13.84 14.40 8.88
N TYR A 80 -13.13 13.39 9.41
CA TYR A 80 -13.74 12.37 10.25
C TYR A 80 -14.36 12.97 11.52
N ASN A 81 -13.62 13.80 12.25
CA ASN A 81 -14.10 14.40 13.49
C ASN A 81 -15.32 15.28 13.24
N THR A 82 -15.28 16.15 12.22
CA THR A 82 -16.43 17.01 11.88
C THR A 82 -17.66 16.19 11.48
N PHE A 83 -17.46 15.06 10.79
CA PHE A 83 -18.55 14.16 10.45
C PHE A 83 -19.09 13.43 11.69
N ALA A 84 -18.22 12.93 12.57
CA ALA A 84 -18.61 12.28 13.82
C ALA A 84 -19.40 13.24 14.74
N ASP A 85 -18.91 14.47 14.91
CA ASP A 85 -19.58 15.52 15.67
C ASP A 85 -21.00 15.77 15.11
N SER A 86 -21.15 15.80 13.78
CA SER A 86 -22.46 15.99 13.13
C SER A 86 -23.45 14.84 13.36
N LEU A 87 -22.95 13.66 13.74
CA LEU A 87 -23.74 12.48 14.11
C LEU A 87 -23.93 12.34 15.63
N GLY A 88 -23.34 13.23 16.44
CA GLY A 88 -23.36 13.16 17.90
C GLY A 88 -22.50 12.04 18.49
N LEU A 89 -21.46 11.60 17.78
CA LEU A 89 -20.48 10.58 18.21
C LEU A 89 -19.24 11.20 18.83
#